data_AF-A0A3E0VFP7-F1
#
_entry.id   AF-A0A3E0VFP7-F1
#
_cell.length_a   1.000
_cell.length_b   1.000
_cell.length_c   1.000
_cell.angle_alpha   90.00
_cell.angle_beta   90.00
_cell.angle_gamma   90.00
#
_symmetry.space_group_name_H-M   'P 1'
#
loop_
_entity.id
_entity.type
_entity.pdbx_description
1 polymer ?
#
loop_
_entity_poly.entity_id
_entity_poly.type
_entity_poly.pdbx_seq_one_letter_code
_entity_poly.pdbx_strand_id
1 'polypeptide(L)'
;MAALVVVGSVFAATPAMASNASGSLPAVSGATNVSAVSTDALPFAADALPTLDPAHPAAPPAPATAALPAAARQASTDQSQVSRANGSVTISGTVTVGANAPGKPVAGVIVTATQVDSNDKTIANTDVLSTGTGAFSITGLPDGLYYVSFFYDGDPAGATSMWWGATATNPFGNKAVSLTGSQTLTVTQLLQPTGTLGGRVSTGDRQTAPATSDIDLFLAVRLDSDNKYHPVLQLGWDTAGQYSAAFVLPYSDYAVFAINDANPSYEAVSSSDSFSIGANQSIRRDTIVTRLIAAVGGVSNGTNAFVNALYWDFLSRSPAQADIVFWNRQFAGGAGLGAVSTGFVTSDEYRLIRIDAAYSKILGRGPDAGGRADWLRWMQQGLITTDDIETSFYASQEYFDKQGGSNASFVQAIYTTLLHRDASSADVSFWSRLIAQNGRAWVIAQFWDSTETISERVSLMYASYLGRTPDPAGLANWVGTALQLGDSGLRSGLSGNAEYVNRAQYRFGV
;
A
#
# COMPACT_ATOMS: atom_id res chain seq x y z
N MET A 1 42.78 -5.69 -4.33
CA MET A 1 41.43 -6.11 -4.73
C MET A 1 40.47 -5.62 -3.66
N ALA A 2 39.51 -4.79 -4.05
CA ALA A 2 38.65 -4.01 -3.18
C ALA A 2 37.19 -4.49 -3.27
N ALA A 3 36.46 -4.35 -2.17
CA ALA A 3 35.03 -4.02 -2.05
C ALA A 3 34.72 -3.94 -0.53
N LEU A 4 34.94 -2.79 0.13
CA LEU A 4 34.08 -1.61 0.25
C LEU A 4 32.73 -1.88 0.93
N VAL A 5 32.74 -1.73 2.25
CA VAL A 5 31.59 -1.61 3.17
C VAL A 5 31.42 -0.12 3.47
N VAL A 6 30.20 0.41 3.44
CA VAL A 6 29.89 1.78 3.86
C VAL A 6 28.93 1.76 5.05
N VAL A 7 29.25 2.67 5.98
CA VAL A 7 28.86 2.82 7.39
C VAL A 7 27.85 3.96 7.53
N GLY A 8 27.06 3.94 8.61
CA GLY A 8 26.55 5.13 9.29
C GLY A 8 25.36 4.81 10.20
N SER A 9 25.27 5.21 11.47
CA SER A 9 26.16 5.94 12.38
C SER A 9 25.74 5.60 13.81
N VAL A 10 26.70 5.29 14.68
CA VAL A 10 26.47 5.05 16.11
C VAL A 10 26.48 6.40 16.84
N PHE A 11 25.40 6.77 17.51
CA PHE A 11 25.44 7.81 18.54
C PHE A 11 25.57 7.14 19.91
N ALA A 12 26.77 7.24 20.48
CA ALA A 12 26.99 7.00 21.90
C ALA A 12 26.66 8.29 22.65
N ALA A 13 25.65 8.24 23.52
CA ALA A 13 25.43 9.26 24.53
C ALA A 13 25.27 8.57 25.89
N THR A 14 26.33 8.62 26.69
CA THR A 14 26.28 8.38 28.13
C THR A 14 25.54 9.54 28.81
N PRO A 15 24.52 9.31 29.65
CA PRO A 15 24.08 10.33 30.59
C PRO A 15 24.77 10.13 31.94
N ALA A 16 25.59 11.11 32.30
CA ALA A 16 26.02 11.31 33.68
C ALA A 16 24.82 11.70 34.54
N MET A 17 24.75 11.14 35.74
CA MET A 17 23.80 11.53 36.79
C MET A 17 24.06 12.98 37.24
N ALA A 18 22.99 13.74 37.45
CA ALA A 18 23.02 14.95 38.25
C ALA A 18 21.83 14.98 39.23
N SER A 19 22.19 15.28 40.46
CA SER A 19 21.44 15.20 41.72
C SER A 19 20.57 16.43 42.02
N ASN A 20 19.47 16.20 42.75
CA ASN A 20 18.72 17.06 43.70
C ASN A 20 18.89 18.60 43.64
N ALA A 21 17.75 19.31 43.55
CA ALA A 21 17.39 20.38 44.50
C ALA A 21 15.89 20.75 44.42
N SER A 22 15.29 20.88 45.60
CA SER A 22 13.95 21.36 45.95
C SER A 22 13.61 22.77 45.45
N GLY A 23 12.38 22.99 45.01
CA GLY A 23 11.82 24.33 44.76
C GLY A 23 10.36 24.31 44.34
N SER A 24 9.51 25.01 45.10
CA SER A 24 8.06 25.17 45.00
C SER A 24 7.53 25.70 43.65
N LEU A 25 6.40 25.14 43.19
CA LEU A 25 5.59 25.64 42.07
C LEU A 25 4.86 26.95 42.44
N PRO A 26 4.89 28.00 41.59
CA PRO A 26 3.90 29.08 41.63
C PRO A 26 2.75 28.85 40.63
N ALA A 27 1.59 29.40 41.00
CA ALA A 27 0.29 29.23 40.37
C ALA A 27 0.18 29.76 38.93
N VAL A 28 -0.61 29.06 38.11
CA VAL A 28 -0.99 29.45 36.75
C VAL A 28 -2.12 30.48 36.81
N SER A 29 -1.85 31.70 36.38
CA SER A 29 -2.87 32.69 36.02
C SER A 29 -2.58 33.27 34.65
N GLY A 30 -3.53 33.11 33.72
CA GLY A 30 -3.64 33.93 32.51
C GLY A 30 -2.97 33.35 31.25
N ALA A 31 -3.70 32.53 30.50
CA ALA A 31 -3.41 32.29 29.09
C ALA A 31 -4.37 33.15 28.24
N THR A 32 -3.90 34.34 27.86
CA THR A 32 -4.49 35.13 26.76
C THR A 32 -3.44 35.31 25.67
N ASN A 33 -3.88 35.10 24.43
CA ASN A 33 -3.23 35.39 23.14
C ASN A 33 -2.16 34.41 22.66
N VAL A 34 -2.58 33.43 21.86
CA VAL A 34 -1.73 32.88 20.80
C VAL A 34 -2.01 33.70 19.53
N SER A 35 -1.03 34.49 19.12
CA SER A 35 -1.07 35.29 17.89
C SER A 35 -1.19 34.39 16.65
N ALA A 36 -1.94 34.87 15.65
CA ALA A 36 -2.09 34.23 14.36
C ALA A 36 -0.73 34.02 13.68
N VAL A 37 -0.40 32.78 13.34
CA VAL A 37 0.76 32.48 12.50
C VAL A 37 0.38 32.81 11.05
N SER A 38 1.23 33.63 10.44
CA SER A 38 1.17 34.16 9.07
C SER A 38 0.76 33.12 8.03
N THR A 39 -0.19 33.52 7.19
CA THR A 39 -0.53 32.89 5.91
C THR A 39 0.58 33.17 4.89
N ASP A 40 1.73 32.51 5.00
CA ASP A 40 2.70 32.45 3.91
C ASP A 40 2.67 31.06 3.29
N ALA A 41 2.06 31.02 2.10
CA ALA A 41 2.06 29.88 1.22
C ALA A 41 3.50 29.46 0.92
N LEU A 42 3.85 28.22 1.29
CA LEU A 42 5.11 27.58 0.90
C LEU A 42 4.84 26.18 0.32
N PRO A 43 5.74 25.73 -0.57
CA PRO A 43 5.40 24.98 -1.76
C PRO A 43 5.56 23.48 -1.49
N PHE A 44 4.44 22.80 -1.27
CA PHE A 44 4.37 21.38 -1.53
C PHE A 44 3.17 21.20 -2.42
N ALA A 45 3.44 21.32 -3.71
CA ALA A 45 2.61 20.65 -4.70
C ALA A 45 2.45 19.22 -4.19
N ALA A 46 1.21 18.70 -4.30
CA ALA A 46 0.98 17.27 -4.33
C ALA A 46 2.18 16.63 -5.05
N ASP A 47 2.79 15.60 -4.47
CA ASP A 47 3.35 14.61 -5.37
C ASP A 47 2.17 14.25 -6.25
N ALA A 48 2.20 14.77 -7.49
CA ALA A 48 1.15 14.53 -8.44
C ALA A 48 1.01 13.02 -8.45
N LEU A 49 -0.22 12.52 -8.24
CA LEU A 49 -0.52 11.11 -8.53
C LEU A 49 0.24 10.79 -9.82
N PRO A 50 1.03 9.69 -9.85
CA PRO A 50 1.87 9.41 -11.00
C PRO A 50 1.02 9.59 -12.24
N THR A 51 1.44 10.47 -13.15
CA THR A 51 0.65 10.79 -14.32
C THR A 51 0.58 9.52 -15.17
N LEU A 52 -0.58 8.86 -15.14
CA LEU A 52 -0.90 7.81 -16.10
C LEU A 52 -0.94 8.49 -17.47
N ASP A 53 -0.29 7.91 -18.48
CA ASP A 53 -0.44 8.43 -19.83
C ASP A 53 -1.73 7.88 -20.45
N PRO A 54 -2.78 8.70 -20.69
CA PRO A 54 -3.95 8.26 -21.45
C PRO A 54 -3.61 8.05 -22.94
N ALA A 55 -2.53 8.66 -23.42
CA ALA A 55 -2.01 8.42 -24.76
C ALA A 55 -1.14 7.16 -24.73
N HIS A 56 -1.79 6.03 -25.04
CA HIS A 56 -1.13 4.77 -25.34
C HIS A 56 0.13 5.00 -26.21
N PRO A 57 1.36 4.69 -25.75
CA PRO A 57 2.49 4.63 -26.65
C PRO A 57 2.27 3.42 -27.57
N ALA A 58 1.93 3.70 -28.83
CA ALA A 58 1.54 2.73 -29.87
C ALA A 58 0.61 1.62 -29.37
N ALA A 59 -0.70 1.85 -29.48
CA ALA A 59 -1.68 0.78 -29.34
C ALA A 59 -1.19 -0.43 -30.15
N PRO A 60 -0.92 -1.60 -29.55
CA PRO A 60 -0.97 -2.81 -30.33
C PRO A 60 -2.37 -2.83 -30.96
N PRO A 61 -2.46 -3.35 -32.19
CA PRO A 61 -3.62 -3.14 -33.01
C PRO A 61 -4.88 -3.62 -32.27
N ALA A 62 -5.92 -2.77 -32.23
CA ALA A 62 -7.11 -3.03 -31.42
C ALA A 62 -7.61 -4.47 -31.67
N PRO A 63 -7.84 -5.28 -30.62
CA PRO A 63 -8.39 -6.61 -30.81
C PRO A 63 -9.71 -6.45 -31.56
N ALA A 64 -9.89 -7.21 -32.63
CA ALA A 64 -11.21 -7.33 -33.23
C ALA A 64 -12.19 -7.70 -32.10
N THR A 65 -13.28 -6.93 -31.99
CA THR A 65 -14.44 -7.13 -31.11
C THR A 65 -14.43 -8.44 -30.33
N ALA A 66 -14.17 -8.36 -29.02
CA ALA A 66 -14.16 -9.48 -28.08
C ALA A 66 -13.36 -10.70 -28.57
N ALA A 67 -12.07 -10.76 -28.22
CA ALA A 67 -11.27 -11.97 -28.38
C ALA A 67 -12.06 -13.16 -27.80
N LEU A 68 -12.39 -14.13 -28.66
CA LEU A 68 -13.01 -15.38 -28.25
C LEU A 68 -12.16 -16.00 -27.13
N PRO A 69 -12.77 -16.51 -26.03
CA PRO A 69 -12.05 -17.25 -25.00
C PRO A 69 -11.14 -18.31 -25.63
N ALA A 70 -9.97 -18.59 -25.05
CA ALA A 70 -9.00 -19.57 -25.60
C ALA A 70 -9.66 -20.93 -25.94
N ALA A 71 -10.62 -21.37 -25.14
CA ALA A 71 -11.41 -22.59 -25.37
C ALA A 71 -12.30 -22.58 -26.64
N ALA A 72 -12.48 -21.42 -27.28
CA ALA A 72 -13.24 -21.21 -28.51
C ALA A 72 -12.35 -20.88 -29.73
N ARG A 73 -11.02 -20.78 -29.57
CA ARG A 73 -10.08 -20.61 -30.69
C ARG A 73 -9.79 -21.97 -31.33
N GLN A 74 -10.24 -22.20 -32.57
CA GLN A 74 -9.86 -23.38 -33.35
C GLN A 74 -8.44 -23.22 -33.90
N ALA A 75 -7.42 -23.32 -33.05
CA ALA A 75 -6.05 -23.41 -33.53
C ALA A 75 -5.82 -24.77 -34.19
N SER A 76 -5.44 -24.77 -35.47
CA SER A 76 -5.18 -26.01 -36.22
C SER A 76 -3.86 -26.65 -35.79
N THR A 77 -3.89 -27.93 -35.44
CA THR A 77 -2.68 -28.77 -35.28
C THR A 77 -2.10 -29.21 -36.63
N ASP A 78 -2.84 -29.01 -37.71
CA ASP A 78 -2.44 -29.29 -39.09
C ASP A 78 -2.00 -27.99 -39.78
N GLN A 79 -0.69 -27.85 -40.02
CA GLN A 79 -0.08 -26.70 -40.69
C GLN A 79 -0.56 -26.51 -42.14
N SER A 80 -1.30 -27.47 -42.72
CA SER A 80 -1.86 -27.38 -44.06
C SER A 80 -3.26 -26.72 -44.12
N GLN A 81 -3.88 -26.47 -42.95
CA GLN A 81 -5.26 -25.95 -42.80
C GLN A 81 -5.33 -24.47 -42.39
N VAL A 82 -4.19 -23.82 -42.12
CA VAL A 82 -4.15 -22.36 -41.93
C VAL A 82 -4.57 -21.74 -43.25
N SER A 83 -5.66 -20.96 -43.25
CA SER A 83 -6.28 -20.37 -44.44
C SER A 83 -5.21 -19.82 -45.39
N ARG A 84 -5.06 -20.48 -46.54
CA ARG A 84 -4.06 -20.16 -47.56
C ARG A 84 -4.29 -18.73 -48.06
N ALA A 85 -3.61 -17.77 -47.45
CA ALA A 85 -3.43 -16.48 -48.07
C ALA A 85 -2.52 -16.69 -49.31
N ASN A 86 -2.83 -16.01 -50.41
CA ASN A 86 -2.04 -16.03 -51.65
C ASN A 86 -0.75 -15.20 -51.51
N GLY A 87 -0.11 -15.25 -50.35
CA GLY A 87 1.12 -14.53 -50.05
C GLY A 87 2.35 -15.42 -50.17
N SER A 88 3.55 -14.82 -50.05
CA SER A 88 4.82 -15.55 -50.11
C SER A 88 5.73 -15.36 -48.89
N VAL A 89 5.30 -14.57 -47.91
CA VAL A 89 6.04 -14.30 -46.69
C VAL A 89 5.89 -15.46 -45.69
N THR A 90 6.95 -15.70 -44.91
CA THR A 90 6.95 -16.67 -43.81
C THR A 90 7.39 -16.03 -42.49
N ILE A 91 6.72 -16.37 -41.39
CA ILE A 91 7.18 -16.10 -40.02
C ILE A 91 7.40 -17.44 -39.34
N SER A 92 8.63 -17.75 -38.94
CA SER A 92 8.97 -19.02 -38.30
C SER A 92 9.86 -18.80 -37.10
N GLY A 93 9.99 -19.80 -36.23
CA GLY A 93 10.73 -19.58 -35.01
C GLY A 93 10.71 -20.72 -34.03
N THR A 94 11.28 -20.45 -32.86
CA THR A 94 11.28 -21.37 -31.72
C THR A 94 10.83 -20.66 -30.46
N VAL A 95 10.04 -21.38 -29.65
CA VAL A 95 9.60 -20.95 -28.32
C VAL A 95 10.30 -21.80 -27.27
N THR A 96 10.97 -21.15 -26.33
CA THR A 96 11.75 -21.79 -25.26
C THR A 96 11.43 -21.19 -23.89
N VAL A 97 11.81 -21.84 -22.79
CA VAL A 97 11.68 -21.28 -21.42
C VAL A 97 12.98 -20.77 -20.82
N GLY A 98 12.88 -19.78 -19.92
CA GLY A 98 13.98 -19.20 -19.15
C GLY A 98 14.10 -19.71 -17.70
N ALA A 99 15.23 -19.36 -17.06
CA ALA A 99 15.69 -19.56 -15.67
C ALA A 99 15.54 -20.96 -15.03
N ASN A 100 14.36 -21.58 -15.04
CA ASN A 100 14.12 -22.89 -14.42
C ASN A 100 14.49 -24.06 -15.35
N ALA A 101 14.59 -23.81 -16.66
CA ALA A 101 15.17 -24.74 -17.63
C ALA A 101 15.62 -24.01 -18.92
N PRO A 102 16.67 -23.18 -18.86
CA PRO A 102 17.09 -22.30 -19.96
C PRO A 102 17.20 -23.04 -21.29
N GLY A 103 16.45 -22.58 -22.30
CA GLY A 103 16.50 -23.11 -23.66
C GLY A 103 15.69 -24.39 -23.90
N LYS A 104 14.91 -24.88 -22.93
CA LYS A 104 13.99 -26.00 -23.18
C LYS A 104 12.84 -25.55 -24.10
N PRO A 105 12.50 -26.32 -25.14
CA PRO A 105 11.39 -26.02 -26.04
C PRO A 105 10.02 -26.13 -25.35
N VAL A 106 9.06 -25.31 -25.77
CA VAL A 106 7.68 -25.33 -25.26
C VAL A 106 6.70 -25.64 -26.38
N ALA A 107 5.92 -26.70 -26.21
CA ALA A 107 4.83 -27.08 -27.11
C ALA A 107 3.49 -26.45 -26.69
N GLY A 108 2.58 -26.29 -27.64
CA GLY A 108 1.21 -25.82 -27.38
C GLY A 108 1.10 -24.32 -27.13
N VAL A 109 2.11 -23.53 -27.48
CA VAL A 109 2.05 -22.07 -27.45
C VAL A 109 1.35 -21.62 -28.73
N ILE A 110 0.26 -20.86 -28.63
CA ILE A 110 -0.37 -20.22 -29.77
C ILE A 110 0.50 -19.03 -30.17
N VAL A 111 1.01 -19.06 -31.39
CA VAL A 111 1.75 -17.96 -32.00
C VAL A 111 0.84 -17.27 -33.01
N THR A 112 0.61 -15.98 -32.80
CA THR A 112 -0.27 -15.17 -33.65
C THR A 112 0.56 -14.18 -34.44
N ALA A 113 0.45 -14.21 -35.77
CA ALA A 113 0.88 -13.13 -36.65
C ALA A 113 -0.30 -12.19 -36.90
N THR A 114 -0.16 -10.94 -36.46
CA THR A 114 -1.19 -9.90 -36.64
C THR A 114 -0.74 -8.95 -37.74
N GLN A 115 -1.45 -8.97 -38.88
CA GLN A 115 -1.23 -8.01 -39.96
C GLN A 115 -1.90 -6.67 -39.60
N VAL A 116 -1.20 -5.57 -39.83
CA VAL A 116 -1.71 -4.22 -39.55
C VAL A 116 -1.58 -3.29 -40.76
N ASP A 117 -2.39 -2.23 -40.78
CA ASP A 117 -2.24 -1.13 -41.74
C ASP A 117 -1.20 -0.11 -41.28
N SER A 118 -1.01 0.97 -42.05
CA SER A 118 -0.04 2.03 -41.75
C SER A 118 -0.36 2.86 -40.49
N ASN A 119 -1.54 2.66 -39.88
CA ASN A 119 -1.97 3.31 -38.65
C ASN A 119 -2.06 2.29 -37.49
N ASP A 120 -1.37 1.16 -37.59
CA ASP A 120 -1.39 0.07 -36.59
C ASP A 120 -2.80 -0.49 -36.32
N LYS A 121 -3.72 -0.47 -37.30
CA LYS A 121 -5.03 -1.10 -37.15
C LYS A 121 -4.98 -2.56 -37.62
N THR A 122 -5.55 -3.48 -36.83
CA THR A 122 -5.63 -4.92 -37.17
C THR A 122 -6.35 -5.12 -38.49
N ILE A 123 -5.69 -5.76 -39.45
CA ILE A 123 -6.26 -6.24 -40.71
C ILE A 123 -6.67 -7.71 -40.56
N ALA A 124 -5.76 -8.56 -40.07
CA ALA A 124 -5.97 -10.00 -39.95
C ALA A 124 -5.07 -10.63 -38.88
N ASN A 125 -5.53 -11.75 -38.30
CA ASN A 125 -4.76 -12.58 -37.38
C ASN A 125 -4.61 -14.00 -37.95
N THR A 126 -3.40 -14.55 -37.84
CA THR A 126 -3.10 -15.91 -38.26
C THR A 126 -2.40 -16.65 -37.13
N ASP A 127 -2.99 -17.75 -36.67
CA ASP A 127 -2.54 -18.51 -35.50
C ASP A 127 -1.89 -19.84 -35.90
N VAL A 128 -0.84 -20.24 -35.19
CA VAL A 128 -0.24 -21.58 -35.26
C VAL A 128 0.17 -22.05 -33.86
N LEU A 129 0.18 -23.36 -33.60
CA LEU A 129 0.71 -23.91 -32.36
C LEU A 129 2.21 -24.25 -32.49
N SER A 130 2.98 -23.98 -31.44
CA SER A 130 4.34 -24.49 -31.33
C SER A 130 4.34 -26.01 -31.14
N THR A 131 5.28 -26.67 -31.81
CA THR A 131 5.44 -28.14 -31.80
C THR A 131 6.17 -28.64 -30.55
N GLY A 132 6.32 -29.97 -30.41
CA GLY A 132 7.11 -30.61 -29.34
C GLY A 132 8.56 -30.12 -29.22
N THR A 133 9.13 -29.58 -30.30
CA THR A 133 10.47 -28.98 -30.34
C THR A 133 10.44 -27.46 -30.16
N GLY A 134 9.29 -26.89 -29.79
CA GLY A 134 9.09 -25.45 -29.66
C GLY A 134 9.02 -24.71 -30.99
N ALA A 135 9.20 -25.40 -32.11
CA ALA A 135 9.20 -24.79 -33.43
C ALA A 135 7.79 -24.41 -33.89
N PHE A 136 7.65 -23.29 -34.56
CA PHE A 136 6.44 -22.86 -35.24
C PHE A 136 6.76 -22.28 -36.62
N SER A 137 5.79 -22.31 -37.54
CA SER A 137 5.92 -21.72 -38.87
C SER A 137 4.55 -21.29 -39.38
N ILE A 138 4.43 -20.02 -39.75
CA ILE A 138 3.28 -19.40 -40.40
C ILE A 138 3.73 -19.04 -41.80
N THR A 139 3.27 -19.78 -42.80
CA THR A 139 3.64 -19.60 -44.21
C THR A 139 2.49 -19.01 -45.02
N GLY A 140 2.81 -18.38 -46.15
CA GLY A 140 1.82 -17.87 -47.10
C GLY A 140 1.19 -16.54 -46.69
N LEU A 141 1.79 -15.82 -45.74
CA LEU A 141 1.30 -14.50 -45.33
C LEU A 141 1.44 -13.48 -46.48
N PRO A 142 0.46 -12.58 -46.68
CA PRO A 142 0.56 -11.52 -47.68
C PRO A 142 1.64 -10.50 -47.31
N ASP A 143 2.09 -9.71 -48.29
CA ASP A 143 2.99 -8.59 -48.03
C ASP A 143 2.31 -7.59 -47.08
N GLY A 144 3.02 -7.10 -46.06
CA GLY A 144 2.45 -6.19 -45.08
C GLY A 144 3.28 -5.98 -43.83
N LEU A 145 2.71 -5.23 -42.88
CA LEU A 145 3.27 -5.00 -41.55
C LEU A 145 2.75 -6.05 -40.58
N TYR A 146 3.63 -6.66 -39.79
CA TYR A 146 3.28 -7.74 -38.88
C TYR A 146 3.78 -7.51 -37.46
N TYR A 147 2.88 -7.70 -36.49
CA TYR A 147 3.23 -8.02 -35.12
C TYR A 147 3.21 -9.53 -34.89
N VAL A 148 4.01 -10.00 -33.93
CA VAL A 148 4.03 -11.41 -33.51
C VAL A 148 3.78 -11.47 -32.01
N SER A 149 2.84 -12.32 -31.60
CA SER A 149 2.52 -12.55 -30.19
C SER A 149 2.43 -14.03 -29.85
N PHE A 150 2.60 -14.35 -28.56
CA PHE A 150 2.66 -15.70 -28.02
C PHE A 150 1.68 -15.86 -26.86
N PHE A 151 0.85 -16.91 -26.88
CA PHE A 151 -0.09 -17.28 -25.82
C PHE A 151 0.17 -18.70 -25.32
N TYR A 152 0.09 -18.93 -24.01
CA TYR A 152 0.30 -20.24 -23.41
C TYR A 152 -0.88 -20.63 -22.51
N ASP A 153 -1.51 -21.78 -22.78
CA ASP A 153 -2.72 -22.29 -22.11
C ASP A 153 -2.53 -22.76 -20.65
N GLY A 154 -1.32 -22.63 -20.08
CA GLY A 154 -1.09 -22.83 -18.64
C GLY A 154 -1.63 -21.71 -17.75
N ASP A 155 -2.21 -20.66 -18.36
CA ASP A 155 -2.87 -19.54 -17.70
C ASP A 155 -4.38 -19.79 -17.63
N PRO A 156 -4.98 -20.02 -16.43
CA PRO A 156 -6.42 -20.27 -16.28
C PRO A 156 -7.31 -19.07 -16.67
N ALA A 157 -6.73 -17.89 -16.98
CA ALA A 157 -7.46 -16.71 -17.42
C ALA A 157 -7.26 -16.34 -18.91
N GLY A 158 -6.34 -16.98 -19.63
CA GLY A 158 -6.11 -16.75 -21.07
C GLY A 158 -5.80 -15.30 -21.47
N ALA A 159 -5.19 -14.48 -20.60
CA ALA A 159 -5.30 -13.02 -20.67
C ALA A 159 -4.03 -12.26 -21.08
N THR A 160 -2.84 -12.85 -21.13
CA THR A 160 -1.63 -12.09 -21.47
C THR A 160 -0.85 -12.67 -22.65
N SER A 161 -1.02 -12.05 -23.82
CA SER A 161 -0.12 -12.22 -24.97
C SER A 161 1.27 -11.67 -24.64
N MET A 162 2.34 -12.44 -24.85
CA MET A 162 3.68 -11.87 -24.94
C MET A 162 3.94 -11.36 -26.34
N TRP A 163 4.32 -10.10 -26.48
CA TRP A 163 4.79 -9.56 -27.75
C TRP A 163 6.22 -10.01 -28.04
N TRP A 164 6.48 -10.33 -29.31
CA TRP A 164 7.83 -10.65 -29.74
C TRP A 164 8.80 -9.50 -29.46
N GLY A 165 9.96 -9.82 -28.86
CA GLY A 165 10.97 -8.82 -28.49
C GLY A 165 10.69 -8.11 -27.17
N ALA A 166 9.66 -8.53 -26.43
CA ALA A 166 9.39 -7.98 -25.11
C ALA A 166 10.52 -8.31 -24.13
N THR A 167 11.01 -7.29 -23.42
CA THR A 167 12.06 -7.41 -22.39
C THR A 167 11.68 -6.62 -21.15
N ALA A 168 12.50 -6.75 -20.10
CA ALA A 168 12.41 -5.92 -18.89
C ALA A 168 12.64 -4.43 -19.13
N THR A 169 13.04 -3.99 -20.32
CA THR A 169 13.20 -2.57 -20.69
C THR A 169 12.36 -2.21 -21.92
N ASN A 170 11.60 -3.16 -22.45
CA ASN A 170 10.73 -3.01 -23.61
C ASN A 170 9.49 -3.90 -23.45
N PRO A 171 8.57 -3.59 -22.52
CA PRO A 171 7.47 -4.49 -22.15
C PRO A 171 6.47 -4.73 -23.29
N PHE A 172 6.42 -3.84 -24.28
CA PHE A 172 5.52 -3.91 -25.43
C PHE A 172 6.15 -4.59 -26.67
N GLY A 173 7.40 -5.04 -26.56
CA GLY A 173 8.09 -5.75 -27.62
C GLY A 173 8.47 -4.90 -28.83
N ASN A 174 8.80 -5.56 -29.93
CA ASN A 174 9.24 -4.91 -31.15
C ASN A 174 8.05 -4.26 -31.87
N LYS A 175 8.32 -3.16 -32.58
CA LYS A 175 7.36 -2.58 -33.54
C LYS A 175 7.04 -3.57 -34.67
N ALA A 176 5.95 -3.33 -35.38
CA ALA A 176 5.57 -4.12 -36.55
C ALA A 176 6.72 -4.19 -37.56
N VAL A 177 6.94 -5.38 -38.12
CA VAL A 177 7.96 -5.62 -39.14
C VAL A 177 7.30 -5.65 -40.50
N SER A 178 7.83 -4.85 -41.44
CA SER A 178 7.44 -4.93 -42.85
C SER A 178 8.05 -6.17 -43.48
N LEU A 179 7.19 -7.04 -44.01
CA LEU A 179 7.60 -8.23 -44.75
C LEU A 179 7.02 -8.19 -46.16
N THR A 180 7.86 -8.42 -47.15
CA THR A 180 7.48 -8.37 -48.58
C THR A 180 8.16 -9.48 -49.38
N GLY A 181 7.46 -10.06 -50.34
CA GLY A 181 7.99 -11.14 -51.18
C GLY A 181 8.29 -12.42 -50.38
N SER A 182 9.22 -13.26 -50.85
CA SER A 182 9.59 -14.52 -50.18
C SER A 182 10.46 -14.34 -48.92
N GLN A 183 10.33 -13.21 -48.22
CA GLN A 183 11.05 -12.93 -46.97
C GLN A 183 10.59 -13.87 -45.86
N THR A 184 11.56 -14.25 -45.01
CA THR A 184 11.31 -15.05 -43.80
C THR A 184 11.76 -14.27 -42.58
N LEU A 185 10.85 -14.05 -41.64
CA LEU A 185 11.17 -13.55 -40.30
C LEU A 185 11.42 -14.75 -39.38
N THR A 186 12.62 -14.83 -38.80
CA THR A 186 12.96 -15.84 -37.81
C THR A 186 12.88 -15.25 -36.40
N VAL A 187 12.04 -15.85 -35.56
CA VAL A 187 11.76 -15.38 -34.20
C VAL A 187 12.20 -16.42 -33.17
N THR A 188 13.03 -16.02 -32.22
CA THR A 188 13.27 -16.80 -31.01
C THR A 188 12.59 -16.13 -29.84
N GLN A 189 11.66 -16.82 -29.19
CA GLN A 189 10.94 -16.32 -28.03
C GLN A 189 11.35 -17.10 -26.77
N LEU A 190 11.68 -16.37 -25.71
CA LEU A 190 11.91 -16.90 -24.38
C LEU A 190 10.69 -16.62 -23.50
N LEU A 191 10.04 -17.66 -23.00
CA LEU A 191 8.98 -17.60 -21.99
C LEU A 191 9.65 -17.73 -20.61
N GLN A 192 9.59 -16.72 -19.74
CA GLN A 192 10.11 -16.86 -18.37
C GLN A 192 8.99 -17.34 -17.43
N PRO A 193 9.29 -18.21 -16.44
CA PRO A 193 8.27 -18.72 -15.53
C PRO A 193 7.56 -17.59 -14.77
N THR A 194 6.26 -17.81 -14.56
CA THR A 194 5.29 -16.79 -14.18
C THR A 194 5.36 -16.43 -12.69
N GLY A 195 5.29 -15.14 -12.37
CA GLY A 195 4.97 -14.67 -11.01
C GLY A 195 3.45 -14.60 -10.83
N THR A 196 2.96 -14.49 -9.59
CA THR A 196 1.54 -14.22 -9.32
C THR A 196 1.38 -12.88 -8.61
N LEU A 197 0.41 -12.09 -9.05
CA LEU A 197 -0.08 -10.92 -8.37
C LEU A 197 -1.45 -11.26 -7.81
N GLY A 198 -1.64 -11.04 -6.52
CA GLY A 198 -2.94 -11.08 -5.87
C GLY A 198 -3.20 -9.78 -5.13
N GLY A 199 -4.45 -9.53 -4.78
CA GLY A 199 -4.78 -8.32 -4.06
C GLY A 199 -6.24 -8.15 -3.82
N ARG A 200 -6.55 -7.11 -3.04
CA ARG A 200 -7.92 -6.68 -2.81
C ARG A 200 -8.08 -5.22 -3.15
N VAL A 201 -9.02 -4.91 -4.06
CA VAL A 201 -9.57 -3.56 -4.18
C VAL A 201 -10.66 -3.37 -3.15
N SER A 202 -10.62 -2.25 -2.45
CA SER A 202 -11.61 -1.91 -1.44
C SER A 202 -11.93 -0.44 -1.46
N THR A 203 -13.11 -0.08 -0.98
CA THR A 203 -13.44 1.31 -0.67
C THR A 203 -12.59 1.77 0.52
N GLY A 204 -12.74 3.03 0.94
CA GLY A 204 -12.04 3.58 2.10
C GLY A 204 -12.11 2.70 3.36
N ASP A 205 -13.07 1.77 3.42
CA ASP A 205 -13.23 0.81 4.51
C ASP A 205 -12.37 -0.43 4.58
N ARG A 206 -11.56 -0.69 3.54
CA ARG A 206 -10.70 -1.88 3.47
C ARG A 206 -11.48 -3.20 3.64
N GLN A 207 -12.81 -3.18 3.61
CA GLN A 207 -13.70 -4.31 3.92
C GLN A 207 -14.79 -4.52 2.87
N THR A 208 -15.18 -3.46 2.16
CA THR A 208 -16.19 -3.49 1.10
C THR A 208 -15.50 -3.26 -0.24
N ALA A 209 -15.85 -4.07 -1.22
CA ALA A 209 -15.41 -3.85 -2.60
C ALA A 209 -16.18 -2.64 -3.18
N PRO A 210 -15.54 -1.78 -3.97
CA PRO A 210 -16.28 -0.81 -4.79
C PRO A 210 -17.22 -1.54 -5.75
N ALA A 211 -18.28 -0.87 -6.22
CA ALA A 211 -19.11 -1.46 -7.27
C ALA A 211 -18.27 -1.62 -8.55
N THR A 212 -18.45 -2.73 -9.26
CA THR A 212 -17.70 -3.03 -10.50
C THR A 212 -18.00 -2.04 -11.63
N SER A 213 -19.06 -1.25 -11.51
CA SER A 213 -19.41 -0.15 -12.43
C SER A 213 -18.69 1.16 -12.14
N ASP A 214 -18.05 1.29 -10.99
CA ASP A 214 -17.51 2.57 -10.52
C ASP A 214 -16.01 2.70 -10.82
N ILE A 215 -15.32 1.57 -10.91
CA ILE A 215 -13.85 1.50 -10.94
C ILE A 215 -13.42 0.43 -11.92
N ASP A 216 -12.34 0.70 -12.66
CA ASP A 216 -11.51 -0.29 -13.35
C ASP A 216 -10.16 -0.46 -12.66
N LEU A 217 -9.64 -1.68 -12.58
CA LEU A 217 -8.29 -1.96 -12.08
C LEU A 217 -7.32 -2.24 -13.22
N PHE A 218 -6.15 -1.61 -13.16
CA PHE A 218 -5.05 -1.84 -14.10
C PHE A 218 -3.75 -2.11 -13.38
N LEU A 219 -3.04 -3.15 -13.81
CA LEU A 219 -1.60 -3.25 -13.60
C LEU A 219 -0.92 -2.35 -14.62
N ALA A 220 -0.07 -1.45 -14.15
CA ALA A 220 0.70 -0.55 -14.98
C ALA A 220 2.20 -0.68 -14.70
N VAL A 221 3.02 -0.39 -15.70
CA VAL A 221 4.48 -0.40 -15.62
C VAL A 221 5.04 1.01 -15.85
N ARG A 222 6.06 1.41 -15.08
CA ARG A 222 6.74 2.69 -15.33
C ARG A 222 7.82 2.53 -16.39
N LEU A 223 7.75 3.28 -17.49
CA LEU A 223 8.78 3.28 -18.52
C LEU A 223 9.87 4.31 -18.22
N ASP A 224 11.13 3.95 -18.40
CA ASP A 224 12.26 4.88 -18.22
C ASP A 224 12.26 6.03 -19.25
N SER A 225 11.64 5.80 -20.42
CA SER A 225 11.65 6.75 -21.55
C SER A 225 10.86 8.03 -21.29
N ASP A 226 9.77 7.93 -20.53
CA ASP A 226 8.89 9.05 -20.21
C ASP A 226 8.59 9.19 -18.72
N ASN A 227 9.08 8.26 -17.89
CA ASN A 227 8.87 8.20 -16.45
C ASN A 227 7.39 8.19 -16.05
N LYS A 228 6.51 7.68 -16.92
CA LYS A 228 5.07 7.55 -16.67
C LYS A 228 4.67 6.09 -16.52
N TYR A 229 3.55 5.86 -15.84
CA TYR A 229 2.94 4.53 -15.78
C TYR A 229 2.05 4.31 -16.99
N HIS A 230 2.20 3.13 -17.58
CA HIS A 230 1.45 2.68 -18.75
C HIS A 230 0.68 1.41 -18.40
N PRO A 231 -0.64 1.37 -18.57
CA PRO A 231 -1.43 0.17 -18.35
C PRO A 231 -0.94 -0.98 -19.23
N VAL A 232 -0.72 -2.15 -18.63
CA VAL A 232 -0.28 -3.36 -19.35
C VAL A 232 -1.27 -4.51 -19.23
N LEU A 233 -2.13 -4.49 -18.21
CA LEU A 233 -3.14 -5.52 -17.99
C LEU A 233 -4.30 -4.92 -17.19
N GLN A 234 -5.53 -5.07 -17.69
CA GLN A 234 -6.73 -4.85 -16.89
C GLN A 234 -6.94 -6.06 -15.97
N LEU A 235 -7.15 -5.82 -14.69
CA LEU A 235 -7.36 -6.86 -13.69
C LEU A 235 -8.86 -6.99 -13.44
N GLY A 236 -9.41 -8.19 -13.58
CA GLY A 236 -10.75 -8.49 -13.08
C GLY A 236 -10.71 -8.72 -11.56
N TRP A 237 -11.79 -8.34 -10.86
CA TRP A 237 -11.99 -8.66 -9.44
C TRP A 237 -13.39 -9.21 -9.18
N ASP A 238 -13.54 -9.95 -8.09
CA ASP A 238 -14.81 -10.52 -7.68
C ASP A 238 -15.65 -9.57 -6.82
N THR A 239 -16.84 -10.03 -6.40
CA THR A 239 -17.75 -9.26 -5.52
C THR A 239 -17.17 -8.96 -4.14
N ALA A 240 -16.13 -9.69 -3.72
CA ALA A 240 -15.39 -9.41 -2.48
C ALA A 240 -14.20 -8.46 -2.72
N GLY A 241 -13.99 -8.00 -3.96
CA GLY A 241 -12.91 -7.10 -4.35
C GLY A 241 -11.58 -7.82 -4.56
N GLN A 242 -11.55 -9.16 -4.56
CA GLN A 242 -10.32 -9.91 -4.74
C GLN A 242 -9.96 -9.98 -6.22
N TYR A 243 -8.71 -9.69 -6.54
CA TYR A 243 -8.14 -9.88 -7.87
C TYR A 243 -6.91 -10.78 -7.80
N SER A 244 -6.68 -11.48 -8.90
CA SER A 244 -5.46 -12.26 -9.10
C SER A 244 -5.09 -12.30 -10.57
N ALA A 245 -3.80 -12.23 -10.87
CA ALA A 245 -3.25 -12.40 -12.21
C ALA A 245 -1.97 -13.24 -12.14
N ALA A 246 -1.84 -14.18 -13.07
CA ALA A 246 -0.55 -14.80 -13.39
C ALA A 246 0.20 -13.90 -14.37
N PHE A 247 1.51 -13.76 -14.19
CA PHE A 247 2.31 -12.72 -14.87
C PHE A 247 3.50 -13.29 -15.64
N VAL A 248 3.92 -12.60 -16.72
CA VAL A 248 4.79 -13.17 -17.76
C VAL A 248 6.14 -12.45 -17.96
N LEU A 249 6.43 -11.35 -17.24
CA LEU A 249 7.73 -10.64 -17.36
C LEU A 249 8.35 -10.28 -15.98
N PRO A 250 9.68 -10.28 -15.83
CA PRO A 250 10.31 -9.57 -14.72
C PRO A 250 10.48 -8.11 -15.12
N TYR A 251 9.64 -7.23 -14.59
CA TYR A 251 9.92 -5.80 -14.56
C TYR A 251 10.06 -5.37 -13.10
N SER A 252 10.90 -4.37 -12.90
CA SER A 252 11.02 -3.65 -11.64
C SER A 252 10.27 -2.34 -11.80
N ASP A 253 9.23 -2.09 -11.00
CA ASP A 253 8.40 -0.87 -10.97
C ASP A 253 7.00 -0.97 -11.61
N TYR A 254 6.22 -1.93 -11.11
CA TYR A 254 4.78 -2.06 -11.29
C TYR A 254 3.99 -1.27 -10.25
N ALA A 255 2.78 -0.86 -10.59
CA ALA A 255 1.76 -0.43 -9.63
C ALA A 255 0.36 -0.86 -10.10
N VAL A 256 -0.56 -1.05 -9.15
CA VAL A 256 -1.98 -1.30 -9.45
C VAL A 256 -2.77 -0.02 -9.29
N PHE A 257 -3.43 0.43 -10.34
CA PHE A 257 -4.26 1.63 -10.38
C PHE A 257 -5.74 1.25 -10.35
N ALA A 258 -6.51 1.94 -9.52
CA ALA A 258 -7.96 2.01 -9.61
C ALA A 258 -8.32 3.30 -10.36
N ILE A 259 -9.06 3.18 -11.46
CA ILE A 259 -9.44 4.26 -12.35
C ILE A 259 -10.96 4.39 -12.33
N ASN A 260 -11.49 5.61 -12.36
CA ASN A 260 -12.94 5.82 -12.45
C ASN A 260 -13.46 5.48 -13.85
N ASP A 261 -14.28 4.43 -13.96
CA ASP A 261 -14.86 3.95 -15.23
C ASP A 261 -15.80 5.00 -15.87
N ALA A 262 -16.45 5.83 -15.06
CA ALA A 262 -17.37 6.86 -15.56
C ALA A 262 -16.67 8.09 -16.17
N ASN A 263 -15.33 8.15 -16.23
CA ASN A 263 -14.59 9.31 -16.74
C ASN A 263 -13.89 9.03 -18.08
N PRO A 264 -14.19 9.79 -19.16
CA PRO A 264 -13.52 9.64 -20.45
C PRO A 264 -12.00 9.92 -20.43
N SER A 265 -11.46 10.53 -19.37
CA SER A 265 -10.01 10.75 -19.20
C SER A 265 -9.28 9.64 -18.45
N TYR A 266 -9.97 8.58 -17.97
CA TYR A 266 -9.37 7.49 -17.19
C TYR A 266 -8.49 7.99 -16.02
N GLU A 267 -9.01 8.97 -15.26
CA GLU A 267 -8.31 9.51 -14.08
C GLU A 267 -8.16 8.47 -12.97
N ALA A 268 -6.92 8.29 -12.51
CA ALA A 268 -6.61 7.44 -11.36
C ALA A 268 -7.25 7.99 -10.09
N VAL A 269 -7.97 7.14 -9.38
CA VAL A 269 -8.63 7.44 -8.10
C VAL A 269 -8.04 6.66 -6.93
N SER A 270 -7.03 5.81 -7.19
CA SER A 270 -6.07 5.28 -6.22
C SER A 270 -4.96 4.54 -6.97
N SER A 271 -3.81 4.37 -6.33
CA SER A 271 -2.78 3.40 -6.73
C SER A 271 -2.26 2.61 -5.54
N SER A 272 -1.67 1.44 -5.79
CA SER A 272 -0.80 0.76 -4.82
C SER A 272 0.57 1.45 -4.75
N ASP A 273 1.36 1.12 -3.73
CA ASP A 273 2.80 1.35 -3.78
C ASP A 273 3.42 0.59 -4.95
N SER A 274 4.55 1.08 -5.47
CA SER A 274 5.24 0.39 -6.54
C SER A 274 5.91 -0.92 -6.06
N PHE A 275 6.09 -1.86 -6.97
CA PHE A 275 6.63 -3.18 -6.66
C PHE A 275 7.32 -3.85 -7.85
N SER A 276 8.06 -4.92 -7.57
CA SER A 276 8.73 -5.73 -8.58
C SER A 276 8.26 -7.17 -8.42
N ILE A 277 7.99 -7.88 -9.51
CA ILE A 277 7.70 -9.32 -9.48
C ILE A 277 8.89 -10.07 -10.08
N GLY A 278 9.57 -10.86 -9.25
CA GLY A 278 10.60 -11.79 -9.70
C GLY A 278 10.02 -13.11 -10.22
N ALA A 279 10.84 -13.89 -10.93
CA ALA A 279 10.45 -15.20 -11.44
C ALA A 279 9.92 -16.12 -10.31
N ASN A 280 8.73 -16.71 -10.50
CA ASN A 280 8.04 -17.57 -9.53
C ASN A 280 7.69 -16.90 -8.18
N GLN A 281 7.72 -15.57 -8.08
CA GLN A 281 7.30 -14.87 -6.86
C GLN A 281 5.78 -14.69 -6.83
N SER A 282 5.20 -14.79 -5.64
CA SER A 282 3.80 -14.44 -5.38
C SER A 282 3.76 -13.17 -4.54
N ILE A 283 3.12 -12.13 -5.05
CA ILE A 283 3.07 -10.82 -4.42
C ILE A 283 1.62 -10.42 -4.19
N ARG A 284 1.36 -9.87 -3.00
CA ARG A 284 0.06 -9.30 -2.64
C ARG A 284 0.13 -7.77 -2.60
N ARG A 285 -0.79 -7.08 -3.29
CA ARG A 285 -0.96 -5.62 -3.21
C ARG A 285 -2.42 -5.31 -3.02
N ASP A 286 -2.77 -4.58 -1.99
CA ASP A 286 -4.15 -4.12 -1.80
C ASP A 286 -4.25 -2.67 -2.29
N THR A 287 -5.38 -2.32 -2.90
CA THR A 287 -5.65 -0.98 -3.43
C THR A 287 -6.90 -0.43 -2.76
N ILE A 288 -6.82 0.78 -2.23
CA ILE A 288 -7.91 1.42 -1.48
C ILE A 288 -8.38 2.61 -2.30
N VAL A 289 -9.58 2.55 -2.86
CA VAL A 289 -10.13 3.66 -3.65
C VAL A 289 -10.23 4.90 -2.75
N THR A 290 -9.42 5.92 -3.06
CA THR A 290 -9.27 7.14 -2.26
C THR A 290 -10.22 8.24 -2.71
N ARG A 291 -11.04 8.06 -3.74
CA ARG A 291 -12.07 9.05 -4.08
C ARG A 291 -13.33 8.83 -3.25
N LEU A 292 -13.94 9.92 -2.76
CA LEU A 292 -15.19 9.92 -1.98
C LEU A 292 -16.35 9.28 -2.76
N ILE A 293 -16.61 7.98 -2.53
CA ILE A 293 -17.76 7.26 -3.14
C ILE A 293 -19.11 7.68 -2.49
N ALA A 294 -19.09 8.36 -1.34
CA ALA A 294 -20.30 8.73 -0.58
C ALA A 294 -20.26 10.13 0.06
N ALA A 295 -20.00 11.19 -0.73
CA ALA A 295 -20.03 12.56 -0.21
C ALA A 295 -21.43 12.95 0.28
N VAL A 296 -21.51 13.59 1.44
CA VAL A 296 -22.78 14.13 1.93
C VAL A 296 -23.03 15.48 1.27
N GLY A 297 -24.08 15.57 0.44
CA GLY A 297 -24.50 16.82 -0.19
C GLY A 297 -24.80 17.92 0.82
N GLY A 298 -24.36 19.14 0.55
CA GLY A 298 -24.51 20.30 1.45
C GLY A 298 -23.44 20.41 2.54
N VAL A 299 -22.43 19.53 2.54
CA VAL A 299 -21.25 19.59 3.41
C VAL A 299 -20.02 19.88 2.54
N SER A 300 -19.09 20.71 3.03
CA SER A 300 -17.87 21.00 2.27
C SER A 300 -17.04 19.74 2.03
N ASN A 301 -16.34 19.65 0.90
CA ASN A 301 -15.48 18.51 0.61
C ASN A 301 -14.38 18.33 1.66
N GLY A 302 -13.78 19.42 2.15
CA GLY A 302 -12.78 19.37 3.22
C GLY A 302 -13.33 18.78 4.51
N THR A 303 -14.56 19.13 4.89
CA THR A 303 -15.24 18.55 6.06
C THR A 303 -15.54 17.06 5.84
N ASN A 304 -16.03 16.67 4.66
CA ASN A 304 -16.25 15.26 4.32
C ASN A 304 -14.96 14.46 4.46
N ALA A 305 -13.87 14.92 3.86
CA ALA A 305 -12.57 14.25 3.91
C ALA A 305 -12.02 14.16 5.34
N PHE A 306 -12.04 15.27 6.08
CA PHE A 306 -11.56 15.33 7.46
C PHE A 306 -12.31 14.37 8.39
N VAL A 307 -13.65 14.35 8.33
CA VAL A 307 -14.46 13.46 9.16
C VAL A 307 -14.21 12.01 8.77
N ASN A 308 -14.20 11.67 7.47
CA ASN A 308 -13.88 10.33 7.02
C ASN A 308 -12.51 9.86 7.55
N ALA A 309 -11.49 10.72 7.45
CA ALA A 309 -10.17 10.44 7.98
C ALA A 309 -10.17 10.11 9.48
N LEU A 310 -10.89 10.88 10.31
CA LEU A 310 -10.99 10.62 11.75
C LEU A 310 -11.68 9.30 12.07
N TYR A 311 -12.78 8.99 11.38
CA TYR A 311 -13.47 7.69 11.54
C TYR A 311 -12.56 6.51 11.17
N TRP A 312 -11.72 6.66 10.14
CA TRP A 312 -10.73 5.64 9.78
C TRP A 312 -9.61 5.50 10.79
N ASP A 313 -8.97 6.61 11.11
CA ASP A 313 -7.75 6.65 11.90
C ASP A 313 -7.98 6.31 13.38
N PHE A 314 -9.21 6.51 13.87
CA PHE A 314 -9.59 6.21 15.25
C PHE A 314 -10.49 4.99 15.35
N LEU A 315 -11.54 4.91 14.53
CA LEU A 315 -12.63 3.96 14.73
C LEU A 315 -12.57 2.76 13.78
N SER A 316 -11.65 2.78 12.81
CA SER A 316 -11.50 1.72 11.81
C SER A 316 -12.81 1.37 11.08
N ARG A 317 -13.68 2.36 10.85
CA ARG A 317 -14.94 2.20 10.11
C ARG A 317 -15.29 3.45 9.30
N SER A 318 -16.20 3.31 8.34
CA SER A 318 -16.79 4.46 7.64
C SER A 318 -17.79 5.20 8.55
N PRO A 319 -17.87 6.54 8.45
CA PRO A 319 -18.99 7.28 9.02
C PRO A 319 -20.28 7.01 8.24
N ALA A 320 -21.42 6.99 8.94
CA ALA A 320 -22.73 7.08 8.30
C ALA A 320 -23.00 8.51 7.81
N GLN A 321 -23.98 8.69 6.91
CA GLN A 321 -24.39 10.05 6.49
C GLN A 321 -24.79 10.93 7.68
N ALA A 322 -25.50 10.37 8.67
CA ALA A 322 -25.90 11.08 9.87
C ALA A 322 -24.70 11.54 10.73
N ASP A 323 -23.61 10.76 10.74
CA ASP A 323 -22.37 11.10 11.44
C ASP A 323 -21.72 12.35 10.84
N ILE A 324 -21.58 12.38 9.51
CA ILE A 324 -21.00 13.54 8.80
C ILE A 324 -21.89 14.79 8.99
N VAL A 325 -23.21 14.64 8.93
CA VAL A 325 -24.15 15.75 9.19
C VAL A 325 -24.07 16.24 10.64
N PHE A 326 -23.84 15.35 11.60
CA PHE A 326 -23.62 15.74 12.99
C PHE A 326 -22.35 16.60 13.13
N TRP A 327 -21.21 16.15 12.60
CA TRP A 327 -19.96 16.90 12.69
C TRP A 327 -20.01 18.22 11.91
N ASN A 328 -20.65 18.24 10.74
CA ASN A 328 -20.87 19.49 10.00
C ASN A 328 -21.65 20.53 10.82
N ARG A 329 -22.64 20.11 11.63
CA ARG A 329 -23.34 21.01 12.56
C ARG A 329 -22.43 21.54 13.66
N GLN A 330 -21.47 20.74 14.15
CA GLN A 330 -20.50 21.22 15.14
C GLN A 330 -19.60 22.31 14.55
N PHE A 331 -19.11 22.11 13.31
CA PHE A 331 -18.35 23.13 12.59
C PHE A 331 -19.17 24.40 12.34
N ALA A 332 -20.43 24.25 11.92
CA ALA A 332 -21.34 25.40 11.76
C ALA A 332 -21.61 26.13 13.08
N GLY A 333 -21.55 25.42 14.21
CA GLY A 333 -21.62 25.98 15.57
C GLY A 333 -20.31 26.60 16.07
N GLY A 334 -19.24 26.63 15.25
CA GLY A 334 -17.95 27.23 15.60
C GLY A 334 -16.93 26.29 16.23
N ALA A 335 -17.18 24.97 16.24
CA ALA A 335 -16.17 24.02 16.72
C ALA A 335 -14.93 24.04 15.83
N GLY A 336 -13.74 24.13 16.43
CA GLY A 336 -12.47 24.00 15.72
C GLY A 336 -12.10 22.53 15.46
N LEU A 337 -11.16 22.31 14.53
CA LEU A 337 -10.63 20.97 14.18
C LEU A 337 -10.15 20.19 15.42
N GLY A 338 -9.39 20.85 16.30
CA GLY A 338 -8.91 20.23 17.55
C GLY A 338 -10.03 19.74 18.47
N ALA A 339 -11.12 20.49 18.59
CA ALA A 339 -12.26 20.09 19.42
C ALA A 339 -12.97 18.85 18.84
N VAL A 340 -13.11 18.78 17.51
CA VAL A 340 -13.65 17.60 16.83
C VAL A 340 -12.73 16.40 17.03
N SER A 341 -11.43 16.54 16.81
CA SER A 341 -10.46 15.46 17.02
C SER A 341 -10.40 14.97 18.48
N THR A 342 -10.47 15.89 19.46
CA THR A 342 -10.62 15.53 20.88
C THR A 342 -11.88 14.69 21.12
N GLY A 343 -12.99 15.01 20.43
CA GLY A 343 -14.22 14.22 20.49
C GLY A 343 -14.03 12.76 20.07
N PHE A 344 -13.19 12.48 19.08
CA PHE A 344 -12.84 11.10 18.69
C PHE A 344 -11.91 10.44 19.72
N VAL A 345 -10.84 11.12 20.13
CA VAL A 345 -9.86 10.63 21.12
C VAL A 345 -10.53 10.24 22.45
N THR A 346 -11.59 10.95 22.82
CA THR A 346 -12.32 10.74 24.08
C THR A 346 -13.63 9.98 23.92
N SER A 347 -13.95 9.55 22.69
CA SER A 347 -15.17 8.77 22.43
C SER A 347 -15.10 7.39 23.09
N ASP A 348 -16.24 6.89 23.54
CA ASP A 348 -16.34 5.54 24.11
C ASP A 348 -15.98 4.47 23.08
N GLU A 349 -16.31 4.68 21.80
CA GLU A 349 -15.93 3.75 20.73
C GLU A 349 -14.42 3.63 20.59
N TYR A 350 -13.69 4.76 20.57
CA TYR A 350 -12.24 4.74 20.51
C TYR A 350 -11.60 4.15 21.77
N ARG A 351 -12.13 4.50 22.96
CA ARG A 351 -11.68 3.92 24.24
C ARG A 351 -11.81 2.40 24.22
N LEU A 352 -12.95 1.89 23.76
CA LEU A 352 -13.22 0.46 23.65
C LEU A 352 -12.27 -0.24 22.66
N ILE A 353 -12.02 0.35 21.49
CA ILE A 353 -11.03 -0.17 20.53
C ILE A 353 -9.65 -0.27 21.17
N ARG A 354 -9.22 0.75 21.92
CA ARG A 354 -7.92 0.77 22.60
C ARG A 354 -7.84 -0.21 23.76
N ILE A 355 -8.93 -0.38 24.51
CA ILE A 355 -9.04 -1.42 25.53
C ILE A 355 -8.85 -2.80 24.89
N ASP A 356 -9.64 -3.12 23.86
CA ASP A 356 -9.61 -4.42 23.18
C ASP A 356 -8.22 -4.70 22.58
N ALA A 357 -7.60 -3.68 21.97
CA ALA A 357 -6.25 -3.77 21.41
C ALA A 357 -5.19 -4.00 22.49
N ALA A 358 -5.25 -3.32 23.64
CA ALA A 358 -4.30 -3.48 24.72
C ALA A 358 -4.35 -4.90 25.32
N TYR A 359 -5.55 -5.45 25.53
CA TYR A 359 -5.73 -6.83 25.97
C TYR A 359 -5.11 -7.82 24.98
N SER A 360 -5.43 -7.67 23.69
CA SER A 360 -4.93 -8.59 22.66
C SER A 360 -3.41 -8.48 22.48
N LYS A 361 -2.86 -7.26 22.40
CA LYS A 361 -1.44 -7.02 22.09
C LYS A 361 -0.52 -7.35 23.26
N ILE A 362 -0.92 -6.98 24.49
CA ILE A 362 -0.06 -7.07 25.67
C ILE A 362 -0.28 -8.39 26.41
N LEU A 363 -1.55 -8.75 26.64
CA LEU A 363 -1.91 -9.95 27.42
C LEU A 363 -2.15 -11.17 26.52
N GLY A 364 -2.42 -10.99 25.23
CA GLY A 364 -2.61 -12.10 24.29
C GLY A 364 -3.98 -12.77 24.40
N ARG A 365 -4.97 -12.07 24.95
CA ARG A 365 -6.36 -12.54 25.09
C ARG A 365 -7.33 -11.38 24.89
N GLY A 366 -8.60 -11.68 24.68
CA GLY A 366 -9.66 -10.66 24.71
C GLY A 366 -9.99 -10.22 26.15
N PRO A 367 -10.57 -9.01 26.32
CA PRO A 367 -11.13 -8.61 27.60
C PRO A 367 -12.34 -9.46 27.98
N ASP A 368 -12.50 -9.69 29.28
CA ASP A 368 -13.79 -10.11 29.83
C ASP A 368 -14.75 -8.92 29.91
N ALA A 369 -16.06 -9.20 29.95
CA ALA A 369 -17.08 -8.17 29.91
C ALA A 369 -17.02 -7.18 31.10
N GLY A 370 -16.66 -7.67 32.29
CA GLY A 370 -16.55 -6.84 33.49
C GLY A 370 -15.35 -5.91 33.42
N GLY A 371 -14.17 -6.47 33.15
CA GLY A 371 -12.92 -5.72 32.99
C GLY A 371 -13.03 -4.66 31.89
N ARG A 372 -13.60 -5.01 30.73
CA ARG A 372 -13.84 -4.05 29.64
C ARG A 372 -14.68 -2.85 30.09
N ALA A 373 -15.77 -3.11 30.82
CA ALA A 373 -16.67 -2.08 31.30
C ALA A 373 -16.01 -1.20 32.39
N ASP A 374 -15.21 -1.80 33.27
CA ASP A 374 -14.48 -1.07 34.32
C ASP A 374 -13.45 -0.11 33.73
N TRP A 375 -12.65 -0.56 32.76
CA TRP A 375 -11.70 0.31 32.05
C TRP A 375 -12.40 1.48 31.37
N LEU A 376 -13.50 1.22 30.66
CA LEU A 376 -14.28 2.28 30.00
C LEU A 376 -14.79 3.30 31.02
N ARG A 377 -15.35 2.83 32.15
CA ARG A 377 -15.86 3.70 33.22
C ARG A 377 -14.75 4.56 33.83
N TRP A 378 -13.57 4.00 34.08
CA TRP A 378 -12.44 4.77 34.59
C TRP A 378 -11.96 5.83 33.59
N MET A 379 -11.96 5.50 32.29
CA MET A 379 -11.64 6.47 31.22
C MET A 379 -12.69 7.58 31.11
N GLN A 380 -13.98 7.26 31.26
CA GLN A 380 -15.07 8.24 31.30
C GLN A 380 -14.95 9.20 32.49
N GLN A 381 -14.47 8.71 33.64
CA GLN A 381 -14.26 9.50 34.85
C GLN A 381 -12.94 10.28 34.84
N GLY A 382 -12.10 10.10 33.82
CA GLY A 382 -10.78 10.73 33.75
C GLY A 382 -9.77 10.19 34.77
N LEU A 383 -10.03 9.01 35.36
CA LEU A 383 -9.11 8.35 36.29
C LEU A 383 -7.91 7.72 35.56
N ILE A 384 -8.09 7.40 34.28
CA ILE A 384 -7.07 6.85 33.40
C ILE A 384 -7.29 7.37 31.98
N THR A 385 -6.23 7.68 31.25
CA THR A 385 -6.36 8.06 29.83
C THR A 385 -6.45 6.83 28.93
N THR A 386 -6.78 7.04 27.65
CA THR A 386 -6.90 5.95 26.68
C THR A 386 -5.59 5.19 26.47
N ASP A 387 -4.44 5.84 26.66
CA ASP A 387 -3.12 5.25 26.43
C ASP A 387 -2.50 4.63 27.71
N ASP A 388 -2.90 5.11 28.91
CA ASP A 388 -2.42 4.61 30.20
C ASP A 388 -2.82 3.15 30.49
N ILE A 389 -3.80 2.60 29.77
CA ILE A 389 -4.16 1.20 29.91
C ILE A 389 -3.00 0.27 29.50
N GLU A 390 -2.18 0.69 28.53
CA GLU A 390 -1.02 -0.10 28.10
C GLU A 390 0.02 -0.20 29.21
N THR A 391 0.36 0.93 29.84
CA THR A 391 1.30 0.96 30.98
C THR A 391 0.76 0.17 32.16
N SER A 392 -0.55 0.22 32.41
CA SER A 392 -1.23 -0.59 33.42
C SER A 392 -1.10 -2.10 33.17
N PHE A 393 -1.24 -2.54 31.92
CA PHE A 393 -1.08 -3.95 31.55
C PHE A 393 0.38 -4.41 31.59
N TYR A 394 1.32 -3.60 31.09
CA TYR A 394 2.74 -3.92 31.23
C TYR A 394 3.16 -4.05 32.70
N ALA A 395 2.57 -3.26 33.61
CA ALA A 395 2.87 -3.33 35.04
C ALA A 395 2.14 -4.48 35.79
N SER A 396 1.15 -5.11 35.14
CA SER A 396 0.23 -6.05 35.78
C SER A 396 0.91 -7.35 36.23
N GLN A 397 0.26 -8.04 37.18
CA GLN A 397 0.70 -9.37 37.60
C GLN A 397 0.59 -10.40 36.47
N GLU A 398 -0.46 -10.31 35.68
CA GLU A 398 -0.69 -11.21 34.55
C GLU A 398 0.42 -11.13 33.50
N TYR A 399 0.83 -9.92 33.11
CA TYR A 399 1.95 -9.75 32.19
C TYR A 399 3.24 -10.31 32.79
N PHE A 400 3.53 -10.01 34.06
CA PHE A 400 4.71 -10.52 34.75
C PHE A 400 4.78 -12.04 34.80
N ASP A 401 3.67 -12.71 35.13
CA ASP A 401 3.59 -14.18 35.16
C ASP A 401 3.80 -14.77 33.77
N LYS A 402 3.22 -14.14 32.74
CA LYS A 402 3.41 -14.53 31.34
C LYS A 402 4.87 -14.41 30.88
N GLN A 403 5.62 -13.44 31.42
CA GLN A 403 7.04 -13.29 31.16
C GLN A 403 7.92 -14.21 32.03
N GLY A 404 7.36 -15.17 32.77
CA GLY A 404 8.13 -16.13 33.56
C GLY A 404 8.22 -15.81 35.05
N GLY A 405 7.45 -14.83 35.56
CA GLY A 405 7.22 -14.67 37.00
C GLY A 405 8.44 -14.18 37.80
N SER A 406 9.41 -13.54 37.15
CA SER A 406 10.61 -13.03 37.82
C SER A 406 10.93 -11.60 37.38
N ASN A 407 11.57 -10.81 38.26
CA ASN A 407 12.01 -9.46 37.89
C ASN A 407 13.00 -9.51 36.71
N ALA A 408 13.85 -10.53 36.65
CA ALA A 408 14.83 -10.66 35.59
C ALA A 408 14.17 -10.86 34.22
N SER A 409 13.22 -11.80 34.15
CA SER A 409 12.52 -12.12 32.91
C SER A 409 11.56 -11.00 32.50
N PHE A 410 10.95 -10.31 33.47
CA PHE A 410 10.18 -9.09 33.24
C PHE A 410 11.02 -7.97 32.60
N VAL A 411 12.21 -7.68 33.14
CA VAL A 411 13.09 -6.64 32.58
C VAL A 411 13.50 -6.99 31.16
N GLN A 412 13.86 -8.24 30.88
CA GLN A 412 14.19 -8.67 29.52
C GLN A 412 13.02 -8.41 28.55
N ALA A 413 11.80 -8.74 28.95
CA ALA A 413 10.61 -8.57 28.13
C ALA A 413 10.27 -7.09 27.88
N ILE A 414 10.42 -6.22 28.87
CA ILE A 414 10.16 -4.77 28.70
C ILE A 414 11.22 -4.13 27.79
N TYR A 415 12.49 -4.54 27.87
CA TYR A 415 13.52 -4.07 26.95
C TYR A 415 13.21 -4.42 25.49
N THR A 416 12.83 -5.67 25.22
CA THR A 416 12.51 -6.09 23.84
C THR A 416 11.19 -5.49 23.34
N THR A 417 10.22 -5.30 24.24
CA THR A 417 8.89 -4.79 23.87
C THR A 417 8.86 -3.28 23.68
N LEU A 418 9.53 -2.52 24.56
CA LEU A 418 9.47 -1.05 24.54
C LEU A 418 10.69 -0.39 23.90
N LEU A 419 11.87 -1.03 23.95
CA LEU A 419 13.13 -0.46 23.41
C LEU A 419 13.65 -1.23 22.19
N HIS A 420 12.97 -2.29 21.78
CA HIS A 420 13.33 -3.11 20.61
C HIS A 420 14.79 -3.63 20.63
N ARG A 421 15.32 -3.88 21.82
CA ARG A 421 16.68 -4.40 22.03
C ARG A 421 16.76 -5.27 23.28
N ASP A 422 17.79 -6.10 23.38
CA ASP A 422 18.01 -6.94 24.55
C ASP A 422 18.59 -6.14 25.74
N ALA A 423 18.19 -6.53 26.95
CA ALA A 423 18.79 -6.03 28.18
C ALA A 423 20.15 -6.68 28.43
N SER A 424 21.14 -5.90 28.85
CA SER A 424 22.39 -6.47 29.36
C SER A 424 22.20 -7.05 30.76
N SER A 425 23.16 -7.86 31.24
CA SER A 425 23.13 -8.38 32.62
C SER A 425 23.17 -7.27 33.68
N ALA A 426 23.83 -6.14 33.37
CA ALA A 426 23.89 -4.96 34.23
C ALA A 426 22.52 -4.25 34.27
N ASP A 427 21.85 -4.11 33.11
CA ASP A 427 20.50 -3.55 33.02
C ASP A 427 19.50 -4.37 33.85
N VAL A 428 19.50 -5.69 33.65
CA VAL A 428 18.62 -6.62 34.39
C VAL A 428 18.82 -6.48 35.89
N SER A 429 20.08 -6.42 36.34
CA SER A 429 20.41 -6.25 37.76
C SER A 429 19.98 -4.89 38.31
N PHE A 430 20.17 -3.82 37.55
CA PHE A 430 19.79 -2.46 37.93
C PHE A 430 18.27 -2.34 38.09
N TRP A 431 17.51 -2.70 37.05
CA TRP A 431 16.06 -2.56 37.05
C TRP A 431 15.39 -3.54 38.01
N SER A 432 15.90 -4.76 38.17
CA SER A 432 15.34 -5.72 39.13
C SER A 432 15.39 -5.20 40.57
N ARG A 433 16.43 -4.45 40.96
CA ARG A 433 16.48 -3.78 42.26
C ARG A 433 15.45 -2.66 42.37
N LEU A 434 15.27 -1.87 41.31
CA LEU A 434 14.29 -0.77 41.31
C LEU A 434 12.85 -1.29 41.34
N ILE A 435 12.56 -2.43 40.70
CA ILE A 435 11.26 -3.11 40.82
C ILE A 435 11.01 -3.51 42.27
N ALA A 436 12.00 -4.05 42.98
CA ALA A 436 11.85 -4.43 44.38
C ALA A 436 11.63 -3.22 45.31
N GLN A 437 12.13 -2.04 44.95
CA GLN A 437 12.03 -0.83 45.76
C GLN A 437 10.77 -0.01 45.48
N ASN A 438 10.41 0.14 44.20
CA ASN A 438 9.37 1.08 43.75
C ASN A 438 8.17 0.37 43.08
N GLY A 439 8.27 -0.93 42.82
CA GLY A 439 7.27 -1.70 42.08
C GLY A 439 7.40 -1.61 40.57
N ARG A 440 6.70 -2.51 39.86
CA ARG A 440 6.72 -2.60 38.39
C ARG A 440 6.14 -1.38 37.70
N ALA A 441 5.04 -0.83 38.23
CA ALA A 441 4.37 0.34 37.64
C ALA A 441 5.30 1.55 37.54
N TRP A 442 6.08 1.81 38.60
CA TRP A 442 7.06 2.89 38.59
C TRP A 442 8.14 2.66 37.52
N VAL A 443 8.65 1.43 37.40
CA VAL A 443 9.63 1.09 36.36
C VAL A 443 9.05 1.25 34.96
N ILE A 444 7.83 0.76 34.70
CA ILE A 444 7.17 0.95 33.39
C ILE A 444 7.06 2.43 33.04
N ALA A 445 6.69 3.29 33.98
CA ALA A 445 6.64 4.74 33.74
C ALA A 445 8.01 5.31 33.32
N GLN A 446 9.12 4.84 33.93
CA GLN A 446 10.46 5.28 33.53
C GLN A 446 10.82 4.89 32.09
N PHE A 447 10.39 3.72 31.62
CA PHE A 447 10.59 3.32 30.23
C PHE A 447 9.65 4.08 29.30
N TRP A 448 8.38 4.21 29.68
CA TRP A 448 7.33 4.83 28.86
C TRP A 448 7.57 6.31 28.59
N ASP A 449 8.08 7.03 29.59
CA ASP A 449 8.36 8.47 29.49
C ASP A 449 9.81 8.76 29.09
N SER A 450 10.60 7.73 28.80
CA SER A 450 11.97 7.92 28.30
C SER A 450 11.96 8.56 26.92
N THR A 451 12.97 9.39 26.63
CA THR A 451 13.12 10.04 25.32
C THR A 451 13.16 9.03 24.18
N GLU A 452 13.73 7.84 24.39
CA GLU A 452 13.83 6.76 23.40
C GLU A 452 12.43 6.30 22.97
N THR A 453 11.60 5.86 23.92
CA THR A 453 10.25 5.32 23.63
C THR A 453 9.28 6.38 23.16
N ILE A 454 9.31 7.58 23.75
CA ILE A 454 8.36 8.63 23.36
C ILE A 454 8.68 9.19 21.96
N SER A 455 9.96 9.25 21.57
CA SER A 455 10.35 9.65 20.21
C SER A 455 9.82 8.65 19.17
N GLU A 456 9.86 7.36 19.49
CA GLU A 456 9.30 6.33 18.64
C GLU A 456 7.77 6.45 18.53
N ARG A 457 7.06 6.55 19.66
CA ARG A 457 5.59 6.70 19.65
C ARG A 457 5.15 7.95 18.89
N VAL A 458 5.83 9.09 19.10
CA VAL A 458 5.60 10.31 18.32
C VAL A 458 5.81 10.05 16.83
N SER A 459 6.91 9.41 16.45
CA SER A 459 7.21 9.13 15.04
C SER A 459 6.17 8.22 14.39
N LEU A 460 5.72 7.19 15.09
CA LEU A 460 4.66 6.28 14.62
C LEU A 460 3.33 7.03 14.45
N MET A 461 2.96 7.88 15.40
CA MET A 461 1.74 8.69 15.32
C MET A 461 1.82 9.75 14.21
N TYR A 462 3.00 10.30 13.97
CA TYR A 462 3.26 11.24 12.88
C TYR A 462 3.09 10.56 11.51
N ALA A 463 3.67 9.39 11.33
CA ALA A 463 3.49 8.59 10.12
C ALA A 463 2.02 8.18 9.94
N SER A 464 1.36 7.77 11.03
CA SER A 464 -0.03 7.34 11.02
C SER A 464 -1.00 8.47 10.67
N TYR A 465 -0.85 9.67 11.24
CA TYR A 465 -1.80 10.78 11.07
C TYR A 465 -1.40 11.81 10.01
N LEU A 466 -0.11 12.07 9.82
CA LEU A 466 0.40 13.06 8.87
C LEU A 466 1.14 12.45 7.66
N GLY A 467 1.41 11.15 7.66
CA GLY A 467 1.89 10.44 6.46
C GLY A 467 3.35 10.69 6.12
N ARG A 468 4.12 11.21 7.06
CA ARG A 468 5.55 11.47 6.91
C ARG A 468 6.26 11.20 8.22
N THR A 469 7.59 11.28 8.23
CA THR A 469 8.39 11.31 9.46
C THR A 469 8.49 12.74 9.98
N PRO A 470 8.59 12.95 11.30
CA PRO A 470 8.81 14.27 11.85
C PRO A 470 10.25 14.73 11.55
N ASP A 471 10.42 15.99 11.19
CA ASP A 471 11.74 16.63 11.18
C ASP A 471 12.27 16.77 12.62
N PRO A 472 13.58 17.03 12.83
CA PRO A 472 14.15 17.09 14.18
C PRO A 472 13.48 18.10 15.12
N ALA A 473 13.04 19.26 14.61
CA ALA A 473 12.38 20.26 15.43
C ALA A 473 10.92 19.86 15.74
N GLY A 474 10.22 19.32 14.74
CA GLY A 474 8.89 18.74 14.90
C GLY A 474 8.89 17.61 15.94
N LEU A 475 9.84 16.68 15.84
CA LEU A 475 9.99 15.57 16.79
C LEU A 475 10.20 16.09 18.21
N ALA A 476 11.14 17.02 18.41
CA ALA A 476 11.42 17.58 19.73
C ALA A 476 10.19 18.27 20.34
N ASN A 477 9.44 19.04 19.54
CA ASN A 477 8.22 19.72 19.99
C ASN A 477 7.12 18.74 20.40
N TRP A 478 6.88 17.70 19.59
CA TRP A 478 5.84 16.72 19.86
C TRP A 478 6.19 15.77 21.00
N VAL A 479 7.48 15.46 21.20
CA VAL A 479 7.97 14.76 22.41
C VAL A 479 7.69 15.61 23.66
N GLY A 480 8.00 16.91 23.63
CA GLY A 480 7.68 17.80 24.75
C GLY A 480 6.17 17.86 25.05
N THR A 481 5.34 17.85 24.00
CA THR A 481 3.88 17.81 24.13
C THR A 481 3.40 16.49 24.74
N ALA A 482 3.92 15.36 24.27
CA ALA A 482 3.55 14.04 24.77
C ALA A 482 3.95 13.82 26.23
N LEU A 483 5.10 14.37 26.67
CA LEU A 483 5.50 14.35 28.08
C LEU A 483 4.56 15.18 28.98
N GLN A 484 3.93 16.23 28.46
CA GLN A 484 3.06 17.11 29.24
C GLN A 484 1.59 16.67 29.23
N LEU A 485 1.09 16.22 28.08
CA LEU A 485 -0.33 15.96 27.84
C LEU A 485 -0.64 14.48 27.60
N GLY A 486 0.37 13.62 27.57
CA GLY A 486 0.25 12.23 27.20
C GLY A 486 -0.03 12.01 25.71
N ASP A 487 -0.06 10.74 25.32
CA ASP A 487 -0.29 10.31 23.94
C ASP A 487 -1.69 10.70 23.42
N SER A 488 -2.68 10.81 24.30
CA SER A 488 -4.03 11.27 23.93
C SER A 488 -4.03 12.74 23.51
N GLY A 489 -3.29 13.61 24.23
CA GLY A 489 -3.11 15.01 23.86
C GLY A 489 -2.34 15.16 22.55
N LEU A 490 -1.23 14.41 22.40
CA LEU A 490 -0.46 14.33 21.15
C LEU A 490 -1.36 13.95 19.96
N ARG A 491 -2.18 12.90 20.12
CA ARG A 491 -3.09 12.41 19.08
C ARG A 491 -4.11 13.48 18.67
N SER A 492 -4.70 14.18 19.64
CA SER A 492 -5.62 15.28 19.35
C SER A 492 -4.93 16.44 18.64
N GLY A 493 -3.67 16.75 18.99
CA GLY A 493 -2.90 17.81 18.34
C GLY A 493 -2.53 17.47 16.90
N LEU A 494 -2.07 16.25 16.65
CA LEU A 494 -1.68 15.78 15.31
C LEU A 494 -2.86 15.63 14.36
N SER A 495 -4.02 15.23 14.86
CA SER A 495 -5.23 15.04 14.04
C SER A 495 -6.14 16.29 13.99
N GLY A 496 -5.84 17.32 14.77
CA GLY A 496 -6.69 18.51 14.95
C GLY A 496 -6.21 19.75 14.21
N ASN A 497 -5.39 19.60 13.17
CA ASN A 497 -4.73 20.71 12.48
C ASN A 497 -4.93 20.69 10.96
N ALA A 498 -4.54 21.79 10.30
CA ALA A 498 -4.69 21.96 8.85
C ALA A 498 -3.90 20.95 8.02
N GLU A 499 -2.73 20.49 8.51
CA GLU A 499 -1.93 19.49 7.80
C GLU A 499 -2.66 18.15 7.71
N TYR A 500 -3.30 17.73 8.81
CA TYR A 500 -4.15 16.54 8.80
C TYR A 500 -5.34 16.70 7.85
N VAL A 501 -5.95 17.89 7.77
CA VAL A 501 -7.03 18.17 6.80
C VAL A 501 -6.52 18.05 5.37
N ASN A 502 -5.37 18.64 5.04
CA ASN A 502 -4.78 18.54 3.70
C ASN A 502 -4.50 17.08 3.31
N ARG A 503 -3.95 16.30 4.25
CA ARG A 503 -3.76 14.87 4.04
C ARG A 503 -5.09 14.14 3.89
N ALA A 504 -6.10 14.50 4.67
CA ALA A 504 -7.43 13.91 4.53
C ALA A 504 -8.00 14.20 3.14
N GLN A 505 -7.92 15.43 2.66
CA GLN A 505 -8.36 15.81 1.31
C GLN A 505 -7.65 15.00 0.23
N TYR A 506 -6.33 14.82 0.36
CA TYR A 506 -5.56 13.93 -0.51
C TYR A 506 -6.03 12.46 -0.43
N ARG A 507 -6.20 11.93 0.79
CA ARG A 507 -6.69 10.56 1.04
C ARG A 507 -8.11 10.30 0.55
N PHE A 508 -8.91 11.35 0.38
CA PHE A 508 -10.32 11.28 0.00
C PHE A 508 -10.65 11.96 -1.36
N GLY A 509 -9.61 12.38 -2.09
CA GLY A 509 -9.66 12.80 -3.49
C GLY A 509 -10.47 14.08 -3.75
N VAL A 510 -10.32 15.09 -2.90
CA VAL A 510 -11.10 16.34 -2.98
C VAL A 510 -10.31 17.64 -2.85
#